data_AF-A0A960MJ79-F1
#
_entry.id   AF-A0A960MJ79-F1
#
_cell.length_a   1.000
_cell.length_b   1.000
_cell.length_c   1.000
_cell.angle_alpha   90.00
_cell.angle_beta   90.00
_cell.angle_gamma   90.00
#
_symmetry.space_group_name_H-M   'P 1'
#
loop_
_entity.id
_entity.type
_entity.pdbx_description
1 polymer ?
#
loop_
_entity_poly.entity_id
_entity_poly.type
_entity_poly.pdbx_seq_one_letter_code
_entity_poly.pdbx_strand_id
1 'polypeptide(L)'
;DIAVAGNSDAPVPLTVARDGKKIAETKVEVVSGVATLRFTDRVIDPGSHHYEVVITPDTDAHQGNNRYEAWIEIAAGPRVLLATKYTDDPVAKILRAQGFDVKVVEDPGQLNVGMLTGAKNVILNNVPAYEVPTEFLKALDFFVTQQGGGLMMAGGKHSFGAGGYYDSPVDPLLPVTMELKSEHRKL
;
A
#
# COMPACT_ATOMS: atom_id res chain seq x y z
N ASP A 1 -6.70 12.67 -21.62
CA ASP A 1 -6.45 13.41 -22.86
C ASP A 1 -6.21 14.87 -22.52
N ILE A 2 -5.15 15.49 -23.05
CA ILE A 2 -4.83 16.91 -22.86
C ILE A 2 -4.85 17.56 -24.24
N ALA A 3 -5.64 18.61 -24.41
CA ALA A 3 -5.71 19.36 -25.65
C ALA A 3 -4.61 20.42 -25.70
N VAL A 4 -3.89 20.47 -26.82
CA VAL A 4 -2.93 21.53 -27.15
C VAL A 4 -3.52 22.32 -28.30
N ALA A 5 -3.58 23.64 -28.16
CA ALA A 5 -4.09 24.54 -29.19
C ALA A 5 -3.03 25.56 -29.57
N GLY A 6 -2.94 25.87 -30.86
CA GLY A 6 -1.96 26.78 -31.42
C GLY A 6 -2.45 27.42 -32.72
N ASN A 7 -1.69 28.38 -33.22
CA ASN A 7 -1.99 29.14 -34.44
C ASN A 7 -1.17 28.68 -35.67
N SER A 8 -0.30 27.69 -35.50
CA SER A 8 0.52 27.13 -36.56
C SER A 8 0.57 25.61 -36.46
N ASP A 9 0.50 24.96 -37.62
CA ASP A 9 0.66 23.51 -37.71
C ASP A 9 2.15 23.16 -37.70
N ALA A 10 2.58 22.52 -36.62
CA ALA A 10 3.97 22.14 -36.41
C ALA A 10 4.08 21.08 -35.30
N PRO A 11 5.17 20.28 -35.30
CA PRO A 11 5.52 19.47 -34.16
C PRO A 11 5.96 20.36 -32.99
N VAL A 12 5.25 20.28 -31.86
CA VAL A 12 5.57 21.04 -30.66
C VAL A 12 6.19 20.11 -29.62
N PRO A 13 7.44 20.37 -29.16
CA PRO A 13 8.05 19.59 -28.08
C PRO A 13 7.27 19.75 -26.78
N LEU A 14 7.15 18.65 -26.04
CA LEU A 14 6.32 18.52 -24.85
C LEU A 14 7.03 17.67 -23.80
N THR A 15 6.94 18.10 -22.54
CA THR A 15 7.41 17.36 -21.37
C THR A 15 6.25 17.07 -20.43
N VAL A 16 6.20 15.85 -19.89
CA VAL A 16 5.29 15.46 -18.80
C VAL A 16 6.13 15.18 -17.56
N ALA A 17 5.74 15.75 -16.42
CA ALA A 17 6.33 15.50 -15.11
C ALA A 17 5.27 15.03 -14.11
N ARG A 18 5.68 14.17 -13.18
CA ARG A 18 4.90 13.77 -12.00
C ARG A 18 5.73 14.11 -10.76
N ASP A 19 5.15 14.85 -9.82
CA ASP A 19 5.79 15.27 -8.57
C ASP A 19 7.15 15.97 -8.84
N GLY A 20 7.20 16.78 -9.89
CA GLY A 20 8.41 17.48 -10.34
C GLY A 20 9.44 16.62 -11.08
N LYS A 21 9.22 15.31 -11.20
CA LYS A 21 10.11 14.39 -11.94
C LYS A 21 9.58 14.17 -13.36
N LYS A 22 10.40 14.44 -14.36
CA LYS A 22 10.08 14.14 -15.77
C LYS A 22 9.82 12.65 -15.97
N ILE A 23 8.64 12.30 -16.49
CA ILE A 23 8.22 10.92 -16.80
C ILE A 23 8.13 10.66 -18.30
N ALA A 24 7.93 11.70 -19.11
CA ALA A 24 7.91 11.58 -20.57
C ALA A 24 8.40 12.88 -21.23
N GLU A 25 8.96 12.73 -22.43
CA GLU A 25 9.34 13.81 -23.32
C GLU A 25 9.03 13.36 -24.74
N THR A 26 8.24 14.15 -25.47
CA THR A 26 7.76 13.80 -26.81
C THR A 26 7.51 15.05 -27.63
N LYS A 27 7.01 14.87 -28.86
CA LYS A 27 6.45 15.94 -29.67
C LYS A 27 4.99 15.64 -29.93
N VAL A 28 4.18 16.69 -29.98
CA VAL A 28 2.77 16.60 -30.37
C VAL A 28 2.60 17.32 -31.71
N GLU A 29 1.98 16.63 -32.68
CA GLU A 29 1.72 17.19 -34.00
C GLU A 29 0.45 18.05 -33.94
N VAL A 30 0.60 19.36 -34.07
CA VAL A 30 -0.53 20.30 -34.18
C VAL A 30 -1.00 20.34 -35.62
N VAL A 31 -2.26 19.98 -35.86
CA VAL A 31 -2.88 19.97 -37.20
C VAL A 31 -4.19 20.76 -37.13
N SER A 32 -4.38 21.71 -38.05
CA SER A 32 -5.47 22.68 -38.01
C SER A 32 -5.56 23.39 -36.64
N GLY A 33 -4.40 23.71 -36.05
CA GLY A 33 -4.32 24.44 -34.77
C GLY A 33 -4.68 23.65 -33.51
N VAL A 34 -4.91 22.34 -33.59
CA VAL A 34 -5.24 21.50 -32.42
C VAL A 34 -4.44 20.20 -32.42
N ALA A 35 -4.06 19.74 -31.24
CA ALA A 35 -3.56 18.40 -31.02
C ALA A 35 -4.09 17.81 -29.71
N THR A 36 -4.04 16.49 -29.58
CA THR A 36 -4.37 15.79 -28.33
C THR A 36 -3.21 14.93 -27.89
N LEU A 37 -2.71 15.20 -26.68
CA LEU A 37 -1.75 14.33 -26.02
C LEU A 37 -2.47 13.21 -25.28
N ARG A 38 -1.98 11.98 -25.48
CA ARG A 38 -2.25 10.82 -24.63
C ARG A 38 -0.94 10.26 -24.13
N PHE A 39 -0.86 10.02 -22.83
CA PHE A 39 0.23 9.29 -22.21
C PHE A 39 -0.33 8.33 -21.18
N THR A 40 0.43 7.27 -20.88
CA THR A 40 0.09 6.30 -19.86
C THR A 40 1.18 6.33 -18.80
N ASP A 41 0.77 6.42 -17.54
CA ASP A 41 1.66 6.30 -16.40
C ASP A 41 1.08 5.28 -15.42
N ARG A 42 1.94 4.43 -14.85
CA ARG A 42 1.53 3.46 -13.83
C ARG A 42 1.99 3.98 -12.48
N VAL A 43 1.01 4.43 -11.70
CA VAL A 43 1.22 4.88 -10.33
C VAL A 43 0.71 3.80 -9.38
N ILE A 44 1.55 3.40 -8.42
CA ILE A 44 1.24 2.33 -7.47
C ILE A 44 1.11 2.90 -6.05
N ASP A 45 1.82 3.99 -5.78
CA ASP A 45 1.81 4.63 -4.47
C ASP A 45 0.49 5.38 -4.24
N PRO A 46 -0.17 5.19 -3.10
CA PRO A 46 -1.31 6.01 -2.70
C PRO A 46 -0.90 7.46 -2.42
N GLY A 47 -1.86 8.37 -2.53
CA GLY A 47 -1.68 9.79 -2.25
C GLY A 47 -2.05 10.68 -3.43
N SER A 48 -1.72 11.96 -3.31
CA SER A 48 -1.97 12.97 -4.33
C SER A 48 -0.70 13.17 -5.15
N HIS A 49 -0.81 12.99 -6.47
CA HIS A 49 0.28 13.17 -7.41
C HIS A 49 0.03 14.39 -8.28
N HIS A 50 1.01 15.29 -8.34
CA HIS A 50 0.95 16.49 -9.17
C HIS A 50 1.50 16.17 -10.57
N TYR A 51 0.64 16.25 -11.58
CA TYR A 51 1.02 16.13 -12.97
C TYR A 51 1.15 17.51 -13.61
N GLU A 52 2.25 17.67 -14.33
CA GLU A 52 2.54 18.88 -15.09
C GLU A 52 2.86 18.51 -16.54
N VAL A 53 2.27 19.25 -17.47
CA VAL A 53 2.57 19.16 -18.89
C VAL A 53 3.02 20.52 -19.38
N VAL A 54 4.20 20.57 -20.01
CA VAL A 54 4.79 21.80 -20.54
C VAL A 54 5.08 21.62 -22.03
N ILE A 55 4.61 22.54 -22.86
CA ILE A 55 5.02 22.65 -24.27
C ILE A 55 6.14 23.68 -24.44
N THR A 56 7.00 23.46 -25.43
CA THR A 56 8.14 24.33 -25.75
C THR A 56 8.23 24.58 -27.26
N PRO A 57 7.24 25.27 -27.85
CA PRO A 57 7.28 25.64 -29.26
C PRO A 57 8.47 26.58 -29.57
N ASP A 58 9.03 26.47 -30.78
CA ASP A 58 10.16 27.30 -31.21
C ASP A 58 9.82 28.80 -31.29
N THR A 59 8.56 29.11 -31.62
CA THR A 59 8.02 30.47 -31.66
C THR A 59 6.69 30.51 -30.94
N ASP A 60 6.60 31.31 -29.88
CA ASP A 60 5.35 31.52 -29.14
C ASP A 60 5.30 32.93 -28.56
N ALA A 61 4.14 33.55 -28.69
CA ALA A 61 3.86 34.89 -28.20
C ALA A 61 3.43 34.90 -26.71
N HIS A 62 3.02 33.77 -26.14
CA HIS A 62 2.39 33.70 -24.82
C HIS A 62 2.89 32.54 -23.95
N GLN A 63 4.15 32.59 -23.51
CA GLN A 63 4.74 31.50 -22.71
C GLN A 63 3.95 31.09 -21.45
N GLY A 64 3.14 32.00 -20.88
CA GLY A 64 2.34 31.74 -19.69
C GLY A 64 1.22 30.70 -19.87
N ASN A 65 0.83 30.36 -21.10
CA ASN A 65 -0.20 29.34 -21.37
C ASN A 65 0.37 27.98 -21.79
N ASN A 66 1.70 27.81 -21.76
CA ASN A 66 2.37 26.59 -22.18
C ASN A 66 2.41 25.51 -21.09
N ARG A 67 1.73 25.71 -19.97
CA ARG A 67 1.71 24.82 -18.81
C ARG A 67 0.30 24.39 -18.47
N TYR A 68 0.11 23.10 -18.26
CA TYR A 68 -1.10 22.51 -17.73
C TYR A 68 -0.77 21.68 -16.49
N GLU A 69 -1.60 21.79 -15.46
CA GLU A 69 -1.41 21.12 -14.17
C GLU A 69 -2.67 20.37 -13.77
N ALA A 70 -2.51 19.19 -13.18
CA ALA A 70 -3.60 18.39 -12.63
C ALA A 70 -3.13 17.61 -11.40
N TRP A 71 -4.02 17.46 -10.42
CA TRP A 71 -3.81 16.58 -9.28
C TRP A 71 -4.58 15.27 -9.50
N ILE A 72 -3.88 14.15 -9.35
CA ILE A 72 -4.48 12.81 -9.38
C ILE A 72 -4.38 12.21 -7.98
N GLU A 73 -5.52 11.88 -7.38
CA GLU A 73 -5.58 11.20 -6.08
C GLU A 73 -5.75 9.69 -6.24
N ILE A 74 -4.91 8.94 -5.54
CA ILE A 74 -4.95 7.48 -5.50
C ILE A 74 -5.27 7.09 -4.06
N ALA A 75 -6.45 6.50 -3.87
CA ALA A 75 -6.87 6.01 -2.57
C ALA A 75 -5.95 4.88 -2.11
N ALA A 76 -5.53 4.94 -0.84
CA ALA A 76 -4.85 3.82 -0.21
C ALA A 76 -5.81 2.63 -0.11
N GLY A 77 -5.32 1.43 -0.41
CA GLY A 77 -6.11 0.22 -0.25
C GLY A 77 -6.36 -0.13 1.23
N PRO A 78 -7.05 -1.25 1.50
CA PRO A 78 -7.37 -1.68 2.86
C PRO A 78 -6.13 -1.69 3.76
N ARG A 79 -6.26 -1.14 4.97
CA ARG A 79 -5.16 -1.10 5.93
C ARG A 79 -4.88 -2.48 6.52
N VAL A 80 -3.63 -2.90 6.49
CA VAL A 80 -3.14 -4.15 7.10
C VAL A 80 -2.14 -3.79 8.21
N LEU A 81 -2.36 -4.32 9.41
CA LEU A 81 -1.41 -4.24 10.50
C LEU A 81 -0.54 -5.51 10.49
N LEU A 82 0.74 -5.38 10.16
CA LEU A 82 1.71 -6.48 10.16
C LEU A 82 2.61 -6.36 11.40
N ALA A 83 2.41 -7.24 12.38
CA ALA A 83 3.35 -7.43 13.48
C ALA A 83 4.33 -8.53 13.10
N THR A 84 5.63 -8.26 13.16
CA THR A 84 6.66 -9.19 12.70
C THR A 84 7.94 -9.09 13.52
N LYS A 85 8.69 -10.19 13.64
CA LYS A 85 10.05 -10.21 14.21
C LYS A 85 11.14 -10.20 13.15
N TYR A 86 10.78 -10.12 11.87
CA TYR A 86 11.75 -10.00 10.77
C TYR A 86 12.02 -8.53 10.47
N THR A 87 13.29 -8.16 10.45
CA THR A 87 13.71 -6.87 9.86
C THR A 87 13.44 -6.89 8.36
N ASP A 88 12.82 -5.84 7.83
CA ASP A 88 12.51 -5.71 6.40
C ASP A 88 11.69 -6.90 5.84
N ASP A 89 10.65 -7.29 6.59
CA ASP A 89 9.78 -8.43 6.27
C ASP A 89 9.24 -8.35 4.83
N PRO A 90 9.53 -9.34 3.95
CA PRO A 90 9.10 -9.33 2.56
C PRO A 90 7.57 -9.33 2.38
N VAL A 91 6.80 -9.79 3.37
CA VAL A 91 5.34 -9.74 3.35
C VAL A 91 4.85 -8.30 3.18
N ALA A 92 5.51 -7.33 3.83
CA ALA A 92 5.14 -5.92 3.71
C ALA A 92 5.30 -5.42 2.27
N LYS A 93 6.39 -5.80 1.58
CA LYS A 93 6.66 -5.40 0.20
C LYS A 93 5.63 -6.00 -0.76
N ILE A 94 5.32 -7.28 -0.60
CA ILE A 94 4.34 -7.99 -1.43
C ILE A 94 2.96 -7.36 -1.28
N LEU A 95 2.50 -7.12 -0.05
CA LEU A 95 1.20 -6.51 0.21
C LEU A 95 1.11 -5.07 -0.33
N ARG A 96 2.15 -4.25 -0.13
CA ARG A 96 2.19 -2.89 -0.71
C ARG A 96 2.14 -2.92 -2.23
N ALA A 97 2.84 -3.86 -2.87
CA ALA A 97 2.79 -4.04 -4.33
C ALA A 97 1.39 -4.46 -4.85
N GLN A 98 0.54 -5.00 -3.98
CA GLN A 98 -0.88 -5.29 -4.26
C GLN A 98 -1.82 -4.12 -3.90
N GLY A 99 -1.29 -2.99 -3.44
CA GLY A 99 -2.06 -1.78 -3.12
C GLY A 99 -2.57 -1.67 -1.69
N PHE A 100 -2.17 -2.56 -0.77
CA PHE A 100 -2.55 -2.46 0.65
C PHE A 100 -1.73 -1.38 1.37
N ASP A 101 -2.38 -0.65 2.28
CA ASP A 101 -1.68 0.21 3.25
C ASP A 101 -1.16 -0.65 4.42
N VAL A 102 0.14 -0.95 4.42
CA VAL A 102 0.74 -1.85 5.41
C VAL A 102 1.47 -1.07 6.50
N LYS A 103 0.91 -1.09 7.71
CA LYS A 103 1.59 -0.64 8.92
C LYS A 103 2.39 -1.80 9.50
N VAL A 104 3.72 -1.71 9.42
CA VAL A 104 4.64 -2.68 10.02
C VAL A 104 4.95 -2.28 11.47
N VAL A 105 4.93 -3.27 12.36
CA VAL A 105 5.35 -3.17 13.76
C VAL A 105 6.38 -4.25 14.03
N GLU A 106 7.67 -3.86 14.05
CA GLU A 106 8.81 -4.78 14.27
C GLU A 106 9.06 -5.06 15.75
N ASP A 107 8.59 -4.17 16.63
CA ASP A 107 8.60 -4.33 18.09
C ASP A 107 7.16 -4.62 18.56
N PRO A 108 6.80 -5.90 18.80
CA PRO A 108 5.44 -6.28 19.20
C PRO A 108 4.98 -5.59 20.50
N GLY A 109 5.91 -5.18 21.36
CA GLY A 109 5.60 -4.46 22.60
C GLY A 109 4.95 -3.09 22.38
N GLN A 110 5.05 -2.54 21.17
CA GLN A 110 4.44 -1.25 20.79
C GLN A 110 3.01 -1.40 20.26
N LEU A 111 2.52 -2.63 20.07
CA LEU A 111 1.14 -2.86 19.66
C LEU A 111 0.17 -2.30 20.71
N ASN A 112 -0.87 -1.62 20.25
CA ASN A 112 -1.91 -1.11 21.12
C ASN A 112 -3.26 -1.14 20.39
N VAL A 113 -4.34 -1.14 21.16
CA VAL A 113 -5.71 -1.30 20.65
C VAL A 113 -6.05 -0.24 19.60
N GLY A 114 -5.54 0.99 19.73
CA GLY A 114 -5.75 2.06 18.74
C GLY A 114 -5.19 1.73 17.35
N MET A 115 -4.22 0.83 17.24
CA MET A 115 -3.72 0.37 15.94
C MET A 115 -4.73 -0.49 15.17
N LEU A 116 -5.73 -1.07 15.84
CA LEU A 116 -6.81 -1.83 15.20
C LEU A 116 -7.81 -0.92 14.48
N THR A 117 -7.92 0.36 14.88
CA THR A 117 -8.83 1.31 14.25
C THR A 117 -8.52 1.49 12.76
N GLY A 118 -9.51 1.22 11.92
CA GLY A 118 -9.38 1.32 10.46
C GLY A 118 -8.59 0.18 9.81
N ALA A 119 -7.96 -0.71 10.59
CA ALA A 119 -7.36 -1.92 10.05
C ALA A 119 -8.46 -2.86 9.54
N LYS A 120 -8.19 -3.54 8.43
CA LYS A 120 -9.05 -4.60 7.87
C LYS A 120 -8.48 -5.99 8.11
N ASN A 121 -7.17 -6.08 8.36
CA ASN A 121 -6.51 -7.32 8.67
C ASN A 121 -5.36 -7.10 9.67
N VAL A 122 -5.16 -8.04 10.59
CA VAL A 122 -3.98 -8.14 11.44
C VAL A 122 -3.23 -9.42 11.09
N ILE A 123 -1.93 -9.27 10.81
CA ILE A 123 -1.01 -10.37 10.53
C ILE A 123 0.00 -10.48 11.67
N LEU A 124 0.07 -11.64 12.31
CA LEU A 124 1.09 -12.00 13.28
C LEU A 124 2.12 -12.91 12.59
N ASN A 125 3.32 -12.40 12.31
CA ASN A 125 4.37 -13.14 11.61
C ASN A 125 5.56 -13.46 12.53
N ASN A 126 5.61 -14.71 13.03
CA ASN A 126 6.68 -15.20 13.90
C ASN A 126 6.88 -14.34 15.16
N VAL A 127 5.78 -13.82 15.72
CA VAL A 127 5.74 -12.98 16.92
C VAL A 127 5.31 -13.83 18.12
N PRO A 128 6.13 -13.96 19.19
CA PRO A 128 5.72 -14.69 20.39
C PRO A 128 4.64 -13.94 21.17
N ALA A 129 3.68 -14.67 21.75
CA ALA A 129 2.54 -14.08 22.47
C ALA A 129 2.95 -13.21 23.66
N TYR A 130 4.03 -13.58 24.37
CA TYR A 130 4.50 -12.86 25.56
C TYR A 130 5.09 -11.47 25.27
N GLU A 131 5.45 -11.18 24.02
CA GLU A 131 5.89 -9.84 23.62
C GLU A 131 4.73 -8.93 23.19
N VAL A 132 3.55 -9.50 22.95
CA VAL A 132 2.37 -8.73 22.57
C VAL A 132 1.62 -8.27 23.82
N PRO A 133 1.28 -6.99 23.95
CA PRO A 133 0.49 -6.51 25.06
C PRO A 133 -0.84 -7.26 25.20
N THR A 134 -1.13 -7.74 26.41
CA THR A 134 -2.32 -8.55 26.71
C THR A 134 -3.62 -7.90 26.27
N GLU A 135 -3.74 -6.57 26.43
CA GLU A 135 -4.92 -5.81 26.02
C GLU A 135 -5.10 -5.79 24.50
N PHE A 136 -4.00 -5.80 23.73
CA PHE A 136 -4.08 -5.95 22.28
C PHE A 136 -4.56 -7.35 21.89
N LEU A 137 -4.00 -8.42 22.50
CA LEU A 137 -4.45 -9.79 22.23
C LEU A 137 -5.93 -9.99 22.54
N LYS A 138 -6.41 -9.48 23.68
CA LYS A 138 -7.84 -9.53 24.04
C LYS A 138 -8.71 -8.76 23.05
N ALA A 139 -8.26 -7.61 22.57
CA ALA A 139 -9.01 -6.80 21.62
C ALA A 139 -9.17 -7.46 20.24
N LEU A 140 -8.31 -8.44 19.89
CA LEU A 140 -8.44 -9.18 18.64
C LEU A 140 -9.75 -9.97 18.56
N ASP A 141 -10.31 -10.44 19.68
CA ASP A 141 -11.59 -11.14 19.67
C ASP A 141 -12.72 -10.24 19.17
N PHE A 142 -12.86 -9.04 19.73
CA PHE A 142 -13.86 -8.06 19.27
C PHE A 142 -13.59 -7.60 17.84
N PHE A 143 -12.33 -7.37 17.48
CA PHE A 143 -11.93 -7.00 16.13
C PHE A 143 -12.35 -8.06 15.09
N VAL A 144 -12.11 -9.35 15.37
CA VAL A 144 -12.46 -10.43 14.45
C VAL A 144 -13.97 -10.71 14.46
N THR A 145 -14.56 -10.90 15.63
CA THR A 145 -15.93 -11.42 15.74
C THR A 145 -17.01 -10.35 15.58
N GLN A 146 -16.74 -9.10 15.99
CA GLN A 146 -17.74 -8.03 15.99
C GLN A 146 -17.48 -6.98 14.89
N GLN A 147 -16.22 -6.69 14.57
CA GLN A 147 -15.87 -5.71 13.54
C GLN A 147 -15.63 -6.33 12.15
N GLY A 148 -15.62 -7.66 12.04
CA GLY A 148 -15.36 -8.38 10.79
C GLY A 148 -13.93 -8.23 10.28
N GLY A 149 -12.99 -7.93 11.18
CA GLY A 149 -11.56 -7.85 10.86
C GLY A 149 -10.97 -9.23 10.57
N GLY A 150 -10.07 -9.31 9.61
CA GLY A 150 -9.32 -10.53 9.33
C GLY A 150 -8.16 -10.73 10.30
N LEU A 151 -7.94 -11.95 10.76
CA LEU A 151 -6.73 -12.33 11.49
C LEU A 151 -5.98 -13.42 10.73
N MET A 152 -4.68 -13.22 10.54
CA MET A 152 -3.78 -14.20 9.96
C MET A 152 -2.58 -14.41 10.88
N MET A 153 -2.18 -15.66 11.05
CA MET A 153 -0.93 -16.01 11.72
C MET A 153 -0.05 -16.80 10.75
N ALA A 154 1.16 -16.31 10.50
CA ALA A 154 2.15 -17.01 9.69
C ALA A 154 3.00 -17.92 10.59
N GLY A 155 3.23 -19.16 10.14
CA GLY A 155 4.00 -20.15 10.88
C GLY A 155 5.48 -19.79 11.02
N GLY A 156 6.06 -20.16 12.17
CA GLY A 156 7.44 -19.86 12.53
C GLY A 156 7.79 -20.49 13.87
N LYS A 157 9.04 -20.32 14.31
CA LYS A 157 9.54 -20.85 15.60
C LYS A 157 8.81 -20.25 16.80
N HIS A 158 8.24 -19.07 16.65
CA HIS A 158 7.55 -18.31 17.70
C HIS A 158 6.07 -18.07 17.37
N SER A 159 5.46 -18.92 16.52
CA SER A 159 4.04 -18.84 16.18
C SER A 159 3.25 -20.00 16.76
N PHE A 160 1.92 -19.88 16.78
CA PHE A 160 1.00 -20.92 17.27
C PHE A 160 1.36 -21.41 18.68
N GLY A 161 1.22 -22.72 18.96
CA GLY A 161 1.56 -23.30 20.26
C GLY A 161 3.01 -23.04 20.69
N ALA A 162 3.97 -23.11 19.77
CA ALA A 162 5.39 -22.81 20.05
C ALA A 162 5.64 -21.33 20.40
N GLY A 163 4.75 -20.44 19.92
CA GLY A 163 4.74 -19.01 20.24
C GLY A 163 4.03 -18.67 21.55
N GLY A 164 3.45 -19.65 22.26
CA GLY A 164 2.69 -19.42 23.49
C GLY A 164 1.26 -18.90 23.26
N TYR A 165 0.67 -19.18 22.09
CA TYR A 165 -0.71 -18.78 21.79
C TYR A 165 -1.78 -19.80 22.21
N TYR A 166 -1.39 -21.00 22.65
CA TYR A 166 -2.33 -21.96 23.23
C TYR A 166 -2.98 -21.38 24.49
N ASP A 167 -4.30 -21.51 24.63
CA ASP A 167 -5.09 -20.93 25.73
C ASP A 167 -4.98 -19.39 25.85
N SER A 168 -4.55 -18.73 24.77
CA SER A 168 -4.54 -17.26 24.66
C SER A 168 -5.86 -16.76 24.06
N PRO A 169 -6.16 -15.44 24.16
CA PRO A 169 -7.32 -14.86 23.47
C PRO A 169 -7.33 -15.06 21.94
N VAL A 170 -6.19 -15.41 21.34
CA VAL A 170 -6.06 -15.66 19.89
C VAL A 170 -6.37 -17.11 19.52
N ASP A 171 -6.22 -18.07 20.44
CA ASP A 171 -6.43 -19.50 20.17
C ASP A 171 -7.80 -19.81 19.53
N PRO A 172 -8.94 -19.33 20.08
CA PRO A 172 -10.24 -19.63 19.49
C PRO A 172 -10.51 -18.90 18.17
N LEU A 173 -9.69 -17.90 17.81
CA LEU A 173 -9.87 -17.09 16.61
C LEU A 173 -9.26 -17.73 15.37
N LEU A 174 -8.35 -18.69 15.54
CA LEU A 174 -7.65 -19.34 14.44
C LEU A 174 -8.33 -20.66 14.05
N PRO A 175 -8.34 -21.04 12.76
CA PRO A 175 -9.02 -22.24 12.28
C PRO A 175 -8.27 -23.55 12.58
N VAL A 176 -7.28 -23.52 13.49
CA VAL A 176 -6.40 -24.64 13.84
C VAL A 176 -6.26 -24.74 15.35
N THR A 177 -6.14 -25.96 15.87
CA THR A 177 -5.86 -26.19 17.29
C THR A 177 -4.36 -26.10 17.57
N MET A 178 -4.00 -25.44 18.66
CA MET A 178 -2.62 -25.33 19.13
C MET A 178 -2.27 -26.33 20.24
N GLU A 179 -3.20 -27.22 20.57
CA GLU A 179 -2.98 -28.27 21.57
C GLU A 179 -1.93 -29.26 21.08
N LEU A 180 -0.91 -29.51 21.92
CA LEU A 180 0.10 -30.53 21.64
C LEU A 180 -0.54 -31.91 21.77
N LYS A 181 -0.94 -32.49 20.63
CA LYS A 181 -1.35 -33.90 20.58
C LYS A 181 -0.12 -34.78 20.75
N SER A 182 -0.07 -35.56 21.83
CA SER A 182 0.92 -36.60 22.03
C SER A 182 0.68 -37.72 20.99
N GLU A 183 1.41 -37.68 19.90
CA GLU A 183 1.49 -38.82 18.97
C GLU A 183 2.20 -39.97 19.68
N HIS A 184 1.43 -40.98 20.12
CA HIS A 184 1.98 -42.28 20.44
C HIS A 184 2.56 -42.87 19.15
N ARG A 185 3.84 -42.61 18.87
CA ARG A 185 4.60 -43.41 17.93
C ARG A 185 4.65 -44.84 18.47
N LYS A 186 3.81 -45.72 17.91
CA LYS A 186 3.99 -47.16 18.08
C LYS A 186 5.33 -47.52 17.43
N LEU A 187 6.27 -47.96 18.26
CA LEU A 187 7.49 -48.65 17.86
C LEU A 187 7.14 -49.96 17.14
#